data_AF-A0A6V7IZB5-F1
#
_entry.id   AF-A0A6V7IZB5-F1
#
_cell.length_a   1.000
_cell.length_b   1.000
_cell.length_c   1.000
_cell.angle_alpha   90.00
_cell.angle_beta   90.00
_cell.angle_gamma   90.00
#
_symmetry.space_group_name_H-M   'P 1'
#
loop_
_entity.id
_entity.type
_entity.pdbx_description
1 polymer ?
#
loop_
_entity_poly.entity_id
_entity_poly.type
_entity_poly.pdbx_seq_one_letter_code
_entity_poly.pdbx_strand_id
1 'polypeptide(L)' 'MASNLSGQLPYLVEYAKTGRSKCKGCKNTVEKDHLRIAKVVK' A
#
# COMPACT_ATOMS: atom_id res chain seq x y z
N MET A 1 9.31 -16.51 2.28
CA MET A 1 9.38 -15.43 3.28
C MET A 1 10.42 -14.43 2.80
N ALA A 2 10.01 -13.34 2.14
CA ALA A 2 10.94 -12.28 1.77
C ALA A 2 11.27 -11.48 3.04
N SER A 3 12.32 -11.92 3.71
CA SER A 3 12.98 -11.21 4.79
C SER A 3 13.36 -9.80 4.32
N ASN A 4 12.76 -8.79 4.95
CA ASN A 4 13.30 -7.44 5.13
C ASN A 4 14.24 -6.95 4.01
N LEU A 5 13.69 -6.52 2.88
CA LEU A 5 14.41 -5.60 2.01
C LEU A 5 14.29 -4.20 2.65
N SER A 6 15.10 -3.96 3.67
CA SER A 6 15.30 -2.63 4.29
C SER A 6 16.09 -1.70 3.36
N GLY A 7 15.63 -1.59 2.11
CA GLY A 7 15.93 -0.49 1.21
C GLY A 7 14.61 0.23 0.99
N GLN A 8 14.56 1.54 1.26
CA GLN A 8 13.36 2.35 1.04
C GLN A 8 13.01 2.35 -0.45
N LEU A 9 12.26 1.34 -0.91
CA LEU A 9 11.75 1.30 -2.26
C LEU A 9 10.76 2.47 -2.43
N PRO A 10 10.77 3.14 -3.58
CA PRO A 10 9.86 4.25 -3.84
C PRO A 10 8.39 3.79 -3.90
N TYR A 11 8.15 2.49 -4.05
CA TYR A 11 6.84 1.88 -4.11
C TYR A 11 6.73 0.64 -3.23
N LEU A 12 5.54 0.44 -2.65
CA LEU A 12 5.14 -0.73 -1.90
C LEU A 12 3.92 -1.36 -2.55
N VAL A 13 3.88 -2.69 -2.58
CA VAL A 13 2.72 -3.48 -3.00
C VAL A 13 2.37 -4.44 -1.87
N GLU A 14 1.15 -4.35 -1.37
CA GLU A 14 0.67 -5.19 -0.27
C GLU A 14 -0.86 -5.32 -0.34
N TYR A 15 -1.41 -6.30 0.36
CA TYR A 15 -2.84 -6.31 0.66
C TYR A 15 -3.16 -5.28 1.74
N ALA A 16 -4.28 -4.59 1.60
CA ALA A 16 -4.72 -3.57 2.54
C ALA A 16 -5.01 -4.20 3.92
N LYS A 17 -4.18 -3.87 4.91
CA LYS A 17 -4.34 -4.34 6.30
C LYS A 17 -5.65 -3.89 6.95
N THR A 18 -6.23 -2.78 6.48
CA THR A 18 -7.49 -2.19 6.96
C THR A 18 -8.22 -1.49 5.82
N GLY A 19 -9.54 -1.35 5.90
CA GLY A 19 -10.38 -0.58 4.96
C GLY A 19 -10.40 0.94 5.14
N ARG A 20 -9.42 1.54 5.84
CA ARG A 20 -9.45 2.98 6.21
C ARG A 20 -8.77 3.90 5.21
N SER A 21 -7.96 3.36 4.30
CA SER A 21 -7.25 4.18 3.30
C SER A 21 -8.14 4.52 2.11
N LYS A 22 -7.90 5.68 1.47
CA LYS A 22 -8.51 6.07 0.20
C LYS A 22 -7.47 6.15 -0.91
N CYS A 23 -7.84 5.69 -2.11
CA CYS A 23 -7.00 5.83 -3.30
C CYS A 23 -6.77 7.31 -3.61
N LYS A 24 -5.51 7.71 -3.84
CA LYS A 24 -5.18 9.12 -4.12
C LYS A 24 -5.65 9.59 -5.50
N GLY A 25 -5.83 8.67 -6.45
CA GLY A 25 -6.36 8.94 -7.79
C GLY A 25 -7.89 9.08 -7.79
N CYS A 26 -8.61 7.99 -7.49
CA CYS A 26 -10.08 7.95 -7.59
C CYS A 26 -10.84 8.39 -6.33
N LYS A 27 -10.15 8.62 -5.20
CA LYS A 27 -10.73 9.02 -3.89
C LYS A 27 -11.67 8.01 -3.21
N ASN A 28 -11.93 6.87 -3.83
CA ASN A 28 -12.69 5.77 -3.23
C ASN A 28 -11.89 5.10 -2.11
N THR A 29 -12.62 4.50 -1.17
CA THR A 29 -12.05 3.67 -0.11
C THR A 29 -11.39 2.42 -0.70
N VAL A 30 -10.26 1.99 -0.12
CA VAL A 30 -9.60 0.73 -0.44
C VAL A 30 -9.96 -0.25 0.67
N GLU A 31 -10.76 -1.26 0.33
CA GLU A 31 -11.26 -2.26 1.27
C GLU A 31 -10.15 -3.10 1.88
N LYS A 32 -10.41 -3.68 3.06
CA LYS A 32 -9.50 -4.63 3.70
C LYS A 32 -9.27 -5.82 2.75
N ASP A 33 -8.07 -6.37 2.76
CA ASP A 33 -7.67 -7.56 1.99
C ASP A 33 -7.69 -7.36 0.46
N HIS A 34 -7.90 -6.13 -0.04
CA HIS A 34 -7.67 -5.78 -1.44
C HIS A 34 -6.19 -5.46 -1.72
N LEU A 35 -5.70 -5.87 -2.90
CA LEU A 35 -4.34 -5.54 -3.35
C LEU A 35 -4.23 -4.03 -3.64
N ARG A 36 -3.19 -3.37 -3.12
CA ARG A 36 -2.93 -1.96 -3.34
C ARG A 36 -1.46 -1.67 -3.63
N ILE A 37 -1.22 -0.55 -4.31
CA ILE A 37 0.10 0.06 -4.49
C ILE A 37 0.17 1.38 -3.72
N ALA A 38 1.33 1.66 -3.12
CA ALA A 38 1.61 2.94 -2.45
C ALA A 38 2.94 3.51 -2.96
N LYS A 39 2.97 4.81 -3.22
CA LYS A 39 4.22 5.57 -3.37
C LYS A 39 4.72 5.96 -1.98
N VAL A 40 5.93 5.55 -1.62
CA VAL A 40 6.58 5.96 -0.38
C VAL A 40 7.18 7.33 -0.61
N VAL A 41 6.71 8.30 0.17
CA VAL A 41 7.26 9.66 0.20
C VAL A 41 7.91 9.86 1.57
N LYS A 42 9.10 10.47 1.58
CA LYS A 42 9.72 10.95 2.82
C LYS A 42 8.97 12.18 3.33
#